data_AF-A0A920B6L6-F1
#
_entry.id   AF-A0A920B6L6-F1
#
_cell.length_a   1.000
_cell.length_b   1.000
_cell.length_c   1.000
_cell.angle_alpha   90.00
_cell.angle_beta   90.00
_cell.angle_gamma   90.00
#
_symmetry.space_group_name_H-M   'P 1'
#
loop_
_entity.id
_entity.type
_entity.pdbx_description
1 polymer ?
#
loop_
_entity_poly.entity_id
_entity_poly.type
_entity_poly.pdbx_seq_one_letter_code
_entity_poly.pdbx_strand_id
1 'polypeptide(L)'
;MIFVRLTILLLLFSGNLKASDFSSREVFNKLLKGFYKNEIHKCNYVNKSWSTGFEQYPYGMVLNSSAFKSILVFNNRNVLGTLWPNIGEISLERGVRKYQLWKKNKNDEYELLNSDYLDDASSADINLKSETNSSYKVYFDNKTLKIGVKHWITDFYSCEKIESSNFAKKKLIDIFVNQNEYVKKRFRI
;
A
#
# COMPACT_ATOMS: atom_id res chain seq x y z
N MET A 1 -13.20 52.65 -2.17
CA MET A 1 -11.88 52.03 -1.84
C MET A 1 -11.92 50.90 -0.81
N ILE A 2 -13.03 50.67 -0.09
CA ILE A 2 -13.15 49.59 0.91
C ILE A 2 -13.36 48.20 0.25
N PHE A 3 -14.16 48.15 -0.83
CA PHE A 3 -14.46 46.89 -1.53
C PHE A 3 -13.23 46.20 -2.17
N VAL A 4 -12.27 46.98 -2.69
CA VAL A 4 -11.03 46.45 -3.29
C VAL A 4 -10.10 45.86 -2.22
N ARG A 5 -10.07 46.47 -1.02
CA ARG A 5 -9.27 45.94 0.10
C ARG A 5 -9.85 44.63 0.64
N LEU A 6 -11.17 44.49 0.66
CA LEU A 6 -11.84 43.26 1.11
C LEU A 6 -11.62 42.08 0.14
N THR A 7 -11.60 42.35 -1.17
CA THR A 7 -11.33 41.32 -2.20
C THR A 7 -9.89 40.84 -2.19
N ILE A 8 -8.93 41.75 -1.98
CA ILE A 8 -7.51 41.37 -1.82
C ILE A 8 -7.30 40.54 -0.54
N LEU A 9 -8.00 40.86 0.56
CA LEU A 9 -7.95 40.08 1.80
C LEU A 9 -8.52 38.67 1.59
N LEU A 10 -9.65 38.53 0.87
CA LEU A 10 -10.24 37.24 0.52
C LEU A 10 -9.35 36.39 -0.42
N LEU A 11 -8.61 37.03 -1.33
CA LEU A 11 -7.61 36.37 -2.19
C LEU A 11 -6.36 35.89 -1.43
N LEU A 12 -6.01 36.53 -0.31
CA LEU A 12 -4.91 36.07 0.56
C LEU A 12 -5.33 34.87 1.43
N PHE A 13 -6.62 34.73 1.76
CA PHE A 13 -7.14 33.57 2.50
C PHE A 13 -7.37 32.34 1.62
N SER A 14 -7.55 32.48 0.31
CA SER A 14 -7.69 31.34 -0.62
C SER A 14 -6.37 30.66 -0.99
N GLY A 15 -5.22 31.20 -0.55
CA GLY A 15 -3.88 30.66 -0.81
C GLY A 15 -3.39 29.57 0.16
N ASN A 16 -4.15 29.22 1.20
CA ASN A 16 -3.74 28.20 2.19
C ASN A 16 -4.41 26.84 1.98
N LEU A 17 -4.59 26.41 0.72
CA LEU A 17 -4.69 24.97 0.44
C LEU A 17 -3.30 24.37 0.66
N LYS A 18 -3.05 24.06 1.93
CA LYS A 18 -1.80 23.50 2.43
C LYS A 18 -1.37 22.33 1.55
N ALA A 19 -0.25 22.48 0.85
CA ALA A 19 0.61 21.32 0.63
C ALA A 19 0.88 20.75 2.02
N SER A 20 0.38 19.55 2.31
CA SER A 20 0.55 18.93 3.62
C SER A 20 2.03 18.90 3.95
N ASP A 21 2.42 19.56 5.03
CA ASP A 21 3.81 19.75 5.37
C ASP A 21 4.44 18.37 5.65
N PHE A 22 5.51 18.00 4.95
CA PHE A 22 6.18 16.70 5.13
C PHE A 22 6.59 16.48 6.60
N SER A 23 6.75 17.56 7.37
CA SER A 23 7.01 17.56 8.81
C SER A 23 5.88 16.92 9.65
N SER A 24 4.61 16.98 9.19
CA SER A 24 3.45 16.52 9.96
C SER A 24 3.20 15.02 9.90
N ARG A 25 3.92 14.27 9.05
CA ARG A 25 3.79 12.82 8.85
C ARG A 25 5.01 12.05 9.35
N GLU A 26 5.45 12.33 10.57
CA GLU A 26 6.71 11.82 11.10
C GLU A 26 6.77 10.28 11.12
N VAL A 27 5.69 9.61 11.52
CA VAL A 27 5.62 8.15 11.63
C VAL A 27 5.61 7.51 10.25
N PHE A 28 4.80 8.01 9.32
CA PHE A 28 4.77 7.53 7.96
C PHE A 28 6.12 7.72 7.26
N ASN A 29 6.77 8.88 7.43
CA ASN A 29 8.08 9.14 6.83
C ASN A 29 9.18 8.24 7.41
N LYS A 30 9.14 7.92 8.71
CA LYS A 30 10.02 6.92 9.32
C LYS A 30 9.77 5.53 8.70
N LEU A 31 8.51 5.17 8.46
CA LEU A 31 8.14 3.91 7.81
C LEU A 31 8.69 3.83 6.38
N LEU A 32 8.47 4.87 5.56
CA LEU A 32 8.97 4.95 4.18
C LEU A 32 10.51 4.88 4.11
N LYS A 33 11.20 5.58 5.02
CA LYS A 33 12.67 5.46 5.16
C LYS A 33 13.09 4.04 5.53
N GLY A 34 12.31 3.35 6.35
CA GLY A 34 12.51 1.94 6.66
C GLY A 34 12.35 1.06 5.42
N PHE A 35 11.28 1.22 4.66
CA PHE A 35 11.08 0.51 3.38
C PHE A 35 12.23 0.73 2.40
N TYR A 36 12.77 1.94 2.32
CA TYR A 36 13.91 2.26 1.48
C TYR A 36 15.19 1.49 1.86
N LYS A 37 15.44 1.35 3.17
CA LYS A 37 16.65 0.70 3.70
C LYS A 37 16.57 -0.83 3.65
N ASN A 38 15.37 -1.38 3.55
CA ASN A 38 15.14 -2.81 3.61
C ASN A 38 14.94 -3.44 2.22
N GLU A 39 14.54 -4.71 2.24
CA GLU A 39 14.29 -5.51 1.05
C GLU A 39 12.88 -5.25 0.50
N ILE A 40 12.83 -5.10 -0.82
CA ILE A 40 11.59 -5.02 -1.58
C ILE A 40 11.48 -6.32 -2.34
N HIS A 41 10.31 -6.94 -2.28
CA HIS A 41 10.02 -8.21 -2.93
C HIS A 41 9.00 -8.00 -4.04
N LYS A 42 9.22 -8.67 -5.18
CA LYS A 42 8.21 -8.84 -6.21
C LYS A 42 7.54 -10.18 -6.00
N CYS A 43 6.25 -10.15 -5.74
CA CYS A 43 5.44 -11.35 -5.50
C CYS A 43 4.54 -11.58 -6.71
N ASN A 44 4.78 -12.68 -7.43
CA ASN A 44 4.01 -13.05 -8.61
C ASN A 44 2.93 -14.06 -8.23
N TYR A 45 1.72 -13.86 -8.76
CA TYR A 45 0.59 -14.71 -8.47
C TYR A 45 0.86 -16.15 -8.91
N VAL A 46 0.61 -17.09 -8.01
CA VAL A 46 0.64 -18.51 -8.33
C VAL A 46 -0.79 -18.94 -8.55
N ASN A 47 -1.15 -19.17 -9.82
CA ASN A 47 -2.43 -19.75 -10.18
C ASN A 47 -2.46 -21.19 -9.63
N LYS A 48 -3.10 -21.34 -8.46
CA LYS A 48 -3.43 -22.65 -7.91
C LYS A 48 -4.93 -22.80 -8.01
N SER A 49 -5.38 -23.90 -8.62
CA SER A 49 -6.78 -24.28 -8.61
C SER A 49 -7.26 -24.47 -7.16
N TRP A 50 -6.41 -25.01 -6.29
CA TRP A 50 -6.68 -25.27 -4.87
C TRP A 50 -5.42 -24.95 -4.07
N SER A 51 -5.55 -24.28 -2.94
CA SER A 51 -4.43 -24.03 -2.05
C SER A 51 -4.74 -24.53 -0.66
N THR A 52 -3.77 -25.21 -0.06
CA THR A 52 -3.76 -25.54 1.37
C THR A 52 -3.79 -24.22 2.12
N GLY A 53 -4.96 -23.88 2.68
CA GLY A 53 -5.15 -22.64 3.42
C GLY A 53 -4.35 -22.61 4.72
N PHE A 54 -4.61 -21.59 5.55
CA PHE A 54 -3.99 -21.48 6.88
C PHE A 54 -4.17 -22.80 7.66
N GLU A 55 -3.24 -23.16 8.55
CA GLU A 55 -3.23 -24.49 9.22
C GLU A 55 -4.55 -24.86 9.94
N GLN A 56 -5.41 -23.87 10.19
CA GLN A 56 -6.76 -23.98 10.75
C GLN A 56 -7.91 -24.02 9.72
N TYR A 57 -7.66 -23.74 8.44
CA TYR A 57 -8.62 -23.72 7.33
C TYR A 57 -8.00 -24.41 6.10
N PRO A 58 -8.12 -25.74 5.97
CA PRO A 58 -7.34 -26.50 5.00
C PRO A 58 -7.66 -26.19 3.53
N TYR A 59 -8.76 -25.48 3.24
CA TYR A 59 -9.19 -25.16 1.88
C TYR A 59 -9.78 -23.74 1.82
N GLY A 60 -9.17 -22.87 1.02
CA GLY A 60 -9.73 -21.57 0.66
C GLY A 60 -10.12 -21.52 -0.81
N MET A 61 -11.22 -20.85 -1.15
CA MET A 61 -11.54 -20.55 -2.55
C MET A 61 -10.55 -19.49 -3.06
N VAL A 62 -9.82 -19.83 -4.10
CA VAL A 62 -8.90 -18.92 -4.78
C VAL A 62 -9.71 -18.06 -5.75
N LEU A 63 -9.78 -16.76 -5.53
CA LEU A 63 -10.49 -15.82 -6.41
C LEU A 63 -9.58 -15.40 -7.58
N ASN A 64 -9.26 -16.36 -8.45
CA ASN A 64 -8.37 -16.22 -9.61
C ASN A 64 -8.71 -15.03 -10.53
N SER A 65 -9.99 -14.66 -10.65
CA SER A 65 -10.45 -13.59 -11.53
C SER A 65 -10.11 -12.18 -11.05
N SER A 66 -9.85 -12.00 -9.75
CA SER A 66 -9.61 -10.70 -9.11
C SER A 66 -8.19 -10.52 -8.57
N ALA A 67 -7.39 -11.58 -8.58
CA ALA A 67 -6.00 -11.52 -8.17
C ALA A 67 -5.17 -10.69 -9.18
N PHE A 68 -4.27 -9.87 -8.65
CA PHE A 68 -3.30 -9.14 -9.48
C PHE A 68 -2.16 -10.07 -9.85
N LYS A 69 -1.58 -9.93 -11.04
CA LYS A 69 -0.54 -10.85 -11.51
C LYS A 69 0.77 -10.62 -10.75
N SER A 70 1.06 -9.38 -10.33
CA SER A 70 2.18 -9.10 -9.44
C SER A 70 1.90 -8.00 -8.41
N ILE A 71 2.52 -8.16 -7.23
CA ILE A 71 2.47 -7.25 -6.07
C ILE A 71 3.89 -6.89 -5.68
N LEU A 72 4.11 -5.67 -5.21
CA LEU A 72 5.35 -5.29 -4.52
C LEU A 72 5.12 -5.29 -3.01
N VAL A 73 6.02 -5.97 -2.29
CA VAL A 73 6.02 -6.01 -0.82
C VAL A 73 7.25 -5.27 -0.30
N PHE A 74 7.00 -4.25 0.50
CA PHE A 74 8.01 -3.45 1.21
C PHE A 74 8.06 -3.93 2.66
N ASN A 75 9.18 -4.49 3.09
CA ASN A 75 9.30 -5.02 4.45
C ASN A 75 9.96 -3.99 5.39
N ASN A 76 9.41 -3.80 6.58
CA ASN A 76 10.06 -3.07 7.67
C ASN A 76 9.74 -3.66 9.05
N ARG A 77 10.52 -4.67 9.44
CA ARG A 77 10.48 -5.35 10.76
C ARG A 77 9.08 -5.85 11.14
N ASN A 78 8.25 -4.95 11.67
CA ASN A 78 6.92 -5.22 12.19
C ASN A 78 5.80 -4.68 11.30
N VAL A 79 6.15 -4.10 10.13
CA VAL A 79 5.17 -3.55 9.19
C VAL A 79 5.52 -3.98 7.77
N LEU A 80 4.50 -4.41 7.01
CA LEU A 80 4.61 -4.60 5.56
C LEU A 80 3.82 -3.52 4.84
N GLY A 81 4.37 -2.99 3.76
CA GLY A 81 3.63 -2.24 2.76
C GLY A 81 3.40 -3.10 1.54
N THR A 82 2.18 -3.14 1.01
CA THR A 82 1.87 -3.86 -0.25
C THR A 82 1.31 -2.88 -1.28
N LEU A 83 1.86 -2.90 -2.50
CA LEU A 83 1.41 -2.10 -3.63
C LEU A 83 0.69 -2.96 -4.67
N TRP A 84 -0.52 -2.56 -5.04
CA TRP A 84 -1.47 -3.36 -5.82
C TRP A 84 -2.14 -2.56 -6.96
N PRO A 85 -2.24 -3.10 -8.19
CA PRO A 85 -1.26 -4.00 -8.79
C PRO A 85 0.11 -3.35 -8.90
N ASN A 86 1.11 -4.14 -9.29
CA ASN A 86 2.31 -3.58 -9.89
C ASN A 86 1.94 -2.63 -11.05
N ILE A 87 2.66 -1.53 -11.17
CA ILE A 87 2.27 -0.37 -11.99
C ILE A 87 1.99 -0.75 -13.43
N GLY A 88 2.72 -1.70 -14.00
CA GLY A 88 2.54 -2.17 -15.38
C GLY A 88 1.17 -2.79 -15.66
N GLU A 89 0.49 -3.30 -14.64
CA GLU A 89 -0.77 -4.06 -14.74
C GLU A 89 -2.02 -3.24 -14.36
N ILE A 90 -1.85 -1.96 -14.01
CA ILE A 90 -2.99 -1.08 -13.78
C ILE A 90 -3.79 -0.95 -15.07
N SER A 91 -5.12 -1.12 -15.00
CA SER A 91 -6.08 -0.90 -16.09
C SER A 91 -7.23 -0.01 -15.62
N LEU A 92 -7.93 0.63 -16.57
CA LEU A 92 -9.13 1.42 -16.28
C LEU A 92 -10.24 0.59 -15.65
N GLU A 93 -10.33 -0.69 -16.00
CA GLU A 93 -11.39 -1.61 -15.55
C GLU A 93 -11.18 -2.15 -14.13
N ARG A 94 -9.92 -2.43 -13.75
CA ARG A 94 -9.59 -3.02 -12.44
C ARG A 94 -9.28 -1.96 -11.39
N GLY A 95 -9.05 -0.72 -11.82
CA GLY A 95 -8.67 0.38 -10.97
C GLY A 95 -7.34 0.16 -10.27
N VAL A 96 -7.13 0.92 -9.20
CA VAL A 96 -5.92 0.95 -8.41
C VAL A 96 -6.32 0.58 -7.00
N ARG A 97 -5.73 -0.47 -6.42
CA ARG A 97 -5.87 -0.68 -4.99
C ARG A 97 -4.82 0.20 -4.31
N LYS A 98 -5.30 1.09 -3.44
CA LYS A 98 -4.43 1.91 -2.60
C LYS A 98 -3.43 1.00 -1.88
N TYR A 99 -2.24 1.54 -1.60
CA TYR A 99 -1.27 0.81 -0.79
C TYR A 99 -1.90 0.39 0.54
N GLN A 100 -1.54 -0.80 1.01
CA GLN A 100 -2.02 -1.32 2.28
C GLN A 100 -0.84 -1.50 3.22
N LEU A 101 -1.05 -1.14 4.48
CA LEU A 101 -0.09 -1.34 5.55
C LEU A 101 -0.57 -2.46 6.46
N TRP A 102 0.31 -3.40 6.76
CA TRP A 102 0.03 -4.57 7.56
C TRP A 102 0.93 -4.57 8.77
N LYS A 103 0.36 -4.75 9.96
CA LYS A 103 1.10 -4.81 11.21
C LYS A 103 1.31 -6.25 11.62
N LYS A 104 2.54 -6.58 11.97
CA LYS A 104 2.93 -7.89 12.47
C LYS A 104 2.22 -8.18 13.78
N ASN A 105 1.53 -9.31 13.85
CA ASN A 105 0.90 -9.80 15.06
C ASN A 105 1.84 -10.81 15.75
N LYS A 106 1.92 -12.04 15.21
CA LYS A 106 2.76 -13.12 15.74
C LYS A 106 3.44 -13.88 14.60
N ASN A 107 4.66 -14.38 14.82
CA ASN A 107 5.43 -15.17 13.84
C ASN A 107 5.57 -14.42 12.51
N ASP A 108 5.00 -14.92 11.41
CA ASP A 108 5.00 -14.27 10.09
C ASP A 108 3.61 -13.81 9.67
N GLU A 109 2.68 -13.73 10.63
CA GLU A 109 1.31 -13.26 10.44
C GLU A 109 1.24 -11.73 10.65
N TYR A 110 0.57 -11.08 9.71
CA TYR A 110 0.32 -9.65 9.69
C TYR A 110 -1.18 -9.40 9.50
N GLU A 111 -1.69 -8.38 10.18
CA GLU A 111 -3.09 -7.95 10.06
C GLU A 111 -3.16 -6.56 9.43
N LEU A 112 -4.21 -6.31 8.66
CA LEU A 112 -4.39 -5.01 8.00
C LEU A 112 -4.55 -3.93 9.07
N LEU A 113 -3.74 -2.86 9.00
CA LEU A 113 -4.01 -1.68 9.81
C LEU A 113 -5.33 -1.06 9.33
N ASN A 114 -6.24 -0.72 10.24
CA ASN A 114 -7.30 0.24 9.95
C ASN A 114 -6.66 1.62 9.83
N SER A 115 -5.79 1.80 8.84
CA SER A 115 -5.45 3.12 8.36
C SER A 115 -6.61 3.58 7.52
N ASP A 116 -7.07 4.81 7.77
CA ASP A 116 -7.82 5.54 6.75
C ASP A 116 -7.05 5.40 5.44
N TYR A 117 -7.76 5.12 4.36
CA TYR A 117 -7.17 4.99 3.05
C TYR A 117 -6.58 6.35 2.62
N LEU A 118 -5.39 6.67 3.13
CA LEU A 118 -4.81 7.99 3.03
C LEU A 118 -4.33 8.20 1.59
N ASP A 119 -5.16 8.86 0.78
CA ASP A 119 -4.64 9.53 -0.40
C ASP A 119 -3.57 10.52 0.06
N ASP A 120 -2.55 10.80 -0.75
CA ASP A 120 -1.55 11.82 -0.39
C ASP A 120 -2.19 13.19 -0.08
N ALA A 121 -3.43 13.42 -0.52
CA ALA A 121 -4.24 14.58 -0.15
C ALA A 121 -4.71 14.59 1.32
N SER A 122 -4.82 13.44 1.98
CA SER A 122 -5.13 13.35 3.40
C SER A 122 -3.87 13.62 4.21
N SER A 123 -3.75 14.83 4.73
CA SER A 123 -2.59 15.34 5.47
C SER A 123 -2.30 14.63 6.80
N ALA A 124 -3.08 13.60 7.16
CA ALA A 124 -2.93 12.87 8.42
C ALA A 124 -1.73 11.92 8.39
N ASP A 125 -1.08 11.75 9.55
CA ASP A 125 -0.05 10.72 9.76
C ASP A 125 -0.70 9.36 10.07
N ILE A 126 0.07 8.28 9.96
CA ILE A 126 -0.41 6.93 10.27
C ILE A 126 -0.34 6.64 11.79
N ASN A 127 -1.38 6.02 12.34
CA ASN A 127 -1.35 5.50 13.70
C ASN A 127 -1.02 4.00 13.70
N LEU A 128 0.24 3.61 13.91
CA LEU A 128 0.66 2.20 14.01
C LEU A 128 0.09 1.45 15.23
N LYS A 129 -0.52 2.16 16.18
CA LYS A 129 -1.22 1.59 17.34
C LYS A 129 -2.72 1.46 17.12
N SER A 130 -3.25 1.86 15.95
CA SER A 130 -4.66 1.69 15.65
C SER A 130 -5.08 0.22 15.66
N GLU A 131 -6.38 0.00 15.79
CA GLU A 131 -6.98 -1.32 15.66
C GLU A 131 -6.65 -1.91 14.28
N THR A 132 -6.38 -3.21 14.28
CA THR A 132 -6.18 -3.98 13.05
C THR A 132 -7.49 -4.64 12.66
N ASN A 133 -7.68 -4.88 11.37
CA ASN A 133 -8.79 -5.65 10.86
C ASN A 133 -8.41 -7.13 10.76
N SER A 134 -8.83 -7.91 11.74
CA SER A 134 -8.56 -9.36 11.81
C SER A 134 -9.21 -10.18 10.69
N SER A 135 -10.15 -9.59 9.94
CA SER A 135 -10.73 -10.22 8.74
C SER A 135 -9.76 -10.28 7.56
N TYR A 136 -8.67 -9.50 7.61
CA TYR A 136 -7.65 -9.45 6.57
C TYR A 136 -6.30 -9.85 7.16
N LYS A 137 -5.79 -10.98 6.71
CA LYS A 137 -4.53 -11.54 7.21
C LYS A 137 -3.54 -11.76 6.07
N VAL A 138 -2.29 -11.44 6.31
CA VAL A 138 -1.19 -11.69 5.38
C VAL A 138 -0.12 -12.49 6.09
N TYR A 139 0.46 -13.45 5.37
CA TYR A 139 1.58 -14.24 5.84
C TYR A 139 2.71 -14.08 4.85
N PHE A 140 3.89 -13.71 5.35
CA PHE A 140 5.01 -13.36 4.51
C PHE A 140 6.33 -13.82 5.13
N ASP A 141 7.04 -14.70 4.42
CA ASP A 141 8.31 -15.32 4.85
C ASP A 141 9.48 -14.96 3.91
N ASN A 142 9.37 -13.87 3.16
CA ASN A 142 10.27 -13.42 2.09
C ASN A 142 10.28 -14.25 0.80
N LYS A 143 9.78 -15.50 0.81
CA LYS A 143 9.68 -16.37 -0.38
C LYS A 143 8.26 -16.56 -0.87
N THR A 144 7.30 -16.41 0.03
CA THR A 144 5.88 -16.61 -0.24
C THR A 144 5.08 -15.49 0.42
N LEU A 145 3.98 -15.13 -0.23
CA LEU A 145 3.00 -14.20 0.31
C LEU A 145 1.62 -14.84 0.17
N LYS A 146 0.96 -15.04 1.31
CA LYS A 146 -0.42 -15.55 1.39
C LYS A 146 -1.31 -14.43 1.89
N ILE A 147 -2.44 -14.22 1.24
CA ILE A 147 -3.32 -13.09 1.54
C ILE A 147 -4.72 -13.64 1.74
N GLY A 148 -5.17 -13.65 2.99
CA GLY A 148 -6.50 -14.05 3.41
C GLY A 148 -7.43 -12.84 3.48
N VAL A 149 -8.52 -12.86 2.71
CA VAL A 149 -9.62 -11.90 2.76
C VAL A 149 -10.86 -12.63 3.24
N LYS A 150 -11.38 -12.27 4.42
CA LYS A 150 -12.37 -13.13 5.12
C LYS A 150 -11.76 -14.53 5.39
N HIS A 151 -12.44 -15.38 6.15
CA HIS A 151 -11.82 -16.60 6.68
C HIS A 151 -11.47 -17.68 5.63
N TRP A 152 -11.82 -17.48 4.35
CA TRP A 152 -11.77 -18.53 3.33
C TRP A 152 -11.35 -18.08 1.92
N ILE A 153 -11.18 -16.77 1.65
CA ILE A 153 -10.67 -16.32 0.34
C ILE A 153 -9.17 -16.11 0.50
N THR A 154 -8.37 -16.82 -0.29
CA THR A 154 -6.91 -16.76 -0.16
C THR A 154 -6.21 -16.66 -1.50
N ASP A 155 -5.40 -15.63 -1.66
CA ASP A 155 -4.48 -15.48 -2.80
C ASP A 155 -3.06 -15.91 -2.40
N PHE A 156 -2.34 -16.52 -3.35
CA PHE A 156 -0.98 -17.04 -3.14
C PHE A 156 -0.02 -16.46 -4.15
N TYR A 157 1.14 -16.03 -3.65
CA TYR A 157 2.19 -15.46 -4.47
C TYR A 157 3.54 -16.07 -4.11
N SER A 158 4.38 -16.23 -5.13
CA SER A 158 5.80 -16.55 -5.00
C SER A 158 6.59 -15.25 -5.06
N CYS A 159 7.46 -15.02 -4.09
CA CYS A 159 8.17 -13.77 -3.90
C CYS A 159 9.66 -13.92 -4.16
N GLU A 160 10.22 -12.92 -4.82
CA GLU A 160 11.65 -12.80 -5.07
C GLU A 160 12.11 -11.41 -4.66
N LYS A 161 13.27 -11.34 -4.00
CA LYS A 161 13.91 -10.07 -3.67
C LYS A 161 14.30 -9.34 -4.96
N ILE A 162 13.97 -8.05 -5.04
CA ILE A 162 14.39 -7.21 -6.17
C ILE A 162 15.78 -6.67 -5.89
N GLU A 163 16.78 -7.18 -6.59
CA GLU A 163 18.09 -6.53 -6.66
C GLU A 163 18.00 -5.30 -7.55
N SER A 164 18.01 -4.12 -6.92
CA SER A 164 17.77 -2.85 -7.60
C SER A 164 18.59 -1.73 -6.98
N SER A 165 18.99 -0.78 -7.82
CA SER A 165 19.75 0.39 -7.38
C SER A 165 18.96 1.24 -6.38
N ASN A 166 19.67 2.00 -5.55
CA ASN A 166 19.08 2.96 -4.63
C ASN A 166 18.10 3.92 -5.34
N PHE A 167 18.42 4.33 -6.56
CA PHE A 167 17.55 5.15 -7.39
C PHE A 167 16.22 4.44 -7.72
N ALA A 168 16.29 3.18 -8.16
CA ALA A 168 15.11 2.39 -8.46
C ALA A 168 14.23 2.14 -7.22
N LYS A 169 14.84 1.85 -6.07
CA LYS A 169 14.10 1.69 -4.79
C LYS A 169 13.37 2.97 -4.39
N LYS A 170 14.05 4.13 -4.48
CA LYS A 170 13.43 5.42 -4.19
C LYS A 170 12.23 5.69 -5.11
N LYS A 171 12.36 5.36 -6.39
CA LYS A 171 11.28 5.50 -7.36
C LYS A 171 10.09 4.58 -7.06
N LEU A 172 10.33 3.33 -6.63
CA LEU A 172 9.24 2.42 -6.22
C LEU A 172 8.48 2.94 -5.00
N ILE A 173 9.18 3.54 -4.04
CA ILE A 173 8.57 4.14 -2.84
C ILE A 173 7.82 5.42 -3.19
N ASP A 174 8.35 6.24 -4.09
CA ASP A 174 7.64 7.40 -4.61
C ASP A 174 6.31 6.99 -5.26
N ILE A 175 6.31 5.91 -6.05
CA ILE A 175 5.08 5.40 -6.66
C ILE A 175 4.14 4.77 -5.64
N PHE A 176 4.67 4.15 -4.59
CA PHE A 176 3.88 3.63 -3.48
C PHE A 176 3.06 4.74 -2.82
N VAL A 177 3.65 5.91 -2.59
CA VAL A 177 2.97 7.06 -1.97
C VAL A 177 2.06 7.78 -2.97
N ASN A 178 2.53 7.98 -4.19
CA ASN A 178 1.88 8.83 -5.20
C ASN A 178 1.06 8.05 -6.23
N GLN A 179 0.57 6.87 -5.87
CA GLN A 179 -0.02 5.89 -6.81
C GLN A 179 -1.11 6.52 -7.71
N ASN A 180 -1.99 7.35 -7.14
CA ASN A 180 -3.06 8.02 -7.88
C ASN A 180 -2.54 8.96 -8.98
N GLU A 181 -1.50 9.74 -8.70
CA GLU A 181 -0.91 10.69 -9.66
C GLU A 181 -0.25 9.95 -10.83
N TYR A 182 0.43 8.83 -10.55
CA TYR A 182 0.99 7.97 -11.58
C TYR A 182 -0.09 7.37 -12.49
N VAL A 183 -1.27 7.07 -11.94
CA VAL A 183 -2.40 6.49 -12.68
C VAL A 183 -3.05 7.54 -13.57
N LYS A 184 -3.38 8.72 -13.02
CA LYS A 184 -3.90 9.86 -13.79
C LYS A 184 -3.00 10.15 -14.99
N LYS A 185 -1.68 10.27 -14.74
CA LYS A 185 -0.69 10.50 -15.80
C LYS A 185 -0.65 9.37 -16.84
N ARG A 186 -0.74 8.10 -16.43
CA ARG A 186 -0.70 6.95 -17.36
C ARG A 186 -1.93 6.91 -18.26
N PHE A 187 -3.10 7.23 -17.73
CA PHE A 187 -4.37 7.17 -18.47
C PHE A 187 -4.80 8.51 -19.08
N ARG A 188 -4.01 9.58 -18.89
CA ARG A 188 -4.35 10.96 -19.32
C ARG A 188 -5.74 11.38 -18.83
N ILE A 189 -6.05 11.04 -17.58
CA ILE A 189 -7.26 11.47 -16.86
C ILE A 189 -6.91 12.66 -15.98
#